data_AF-A0A544QQX5-F1
#
_entry.id   AF-A0A544QQX5-F1
#
_cell.length_a   1.000
_cell.length_b   1.000
_cell.length_c   1.000
_cell.angle_alpha   90.00
_cell.angle_beta   90.00
_cell.angle_gamma   90.00
#
_symmetry.space_group_name_H-M   'P 1'
#
loop_
_entity.id
_entity.type
_entity.pdbx_description
1 polymer ?
#
loop_
_entity_poly.entity_id
_entity_poly.type
_entity_poly.pdbx_seq_one_letter_code
_entity_poly.pdbx_strand_id
1 'polypeptide(L)'
;MDIQLNEHYDFELDDRNDMPLVRGRAAFEQLLSNWTTKYYIEIVGRTNRDNVLSLMELYANRIVDEIDDVGRVSQVAVAFSDEEPNTLEVTTIYLNSAQSSFEISE
;
A
#
# COMPACT_ATOMS: atom_id res chain seq x y z
N MET A 1 -0.41 -3.37 14.89
CA MET A 1 -1.13 -4.65 14.82
C MET A 1 -2.47 -4.34 14.20
N ASP A 2 -2.90 -5.15 13.23
CA ASP A 2 -4.15 -4.96 12.50
C ASP A 2 -4.83 -6.31 12.25
N ILE A 3 -6.10 -6.32 11.89
CA ILE A 3 -6.81 -7.53 11.44
C ILE A 3 -6.34 -7.84 10.02
N GLN A 4 -5.97 -9.08 9.73
CA GLN A 4 -5.56 -9.46 8.38
C GLN A 4 -6.74 -9.32 7.42
N LEU A 5 -6.50 -8.64 6.31
CA LEU A 5 -7.43 -8.55 5.19
C LEU A 5 -6.99 -9.48 4.06
N ASN A 6 -7.94 -10.00 3.28
CA ASN A 6 -7.64 -10.70 2.04
C ASN A 6 -7.38 -9.69 0.88
N GLU A 7 -7.14 -10.20 -0.32
CA GLU A 7 -6.89 -9.39 -1.52
C GLU A 7 -8.06 -8.47 -1.93
N HIS A 8 -9.26 -8.73 -1.40
CA HIS A 8 -10.46 -7.93 -1.62
C HIS A 8 -10.76 -6.95 -0.48
N TYR A 9 -9.84 -6.79 0.47
CA TYR A 9 -10.01 -5.96 1.66
C TYR A 9 -11.15 -6.44 2.59
N ASP A 10 -11.52 -7.73 2.51
CA ASP A 10 -12.51 -8.37 3.38
C ASP A 10 -11.86 -9.10 4.56
N PHE A 11 -12.65 -9.32 5.61
CA PHE A 11 -12.26 -10.15 6.75
C PHE A 11 -12.44 -11.64 6.41
N GLU A 12 -11.37 -12.41 6.52
CA GLU A 12 -11.43 -13.87 6.48
C GLU A 12 -11.07 -14.47 7.84
N LEU A 13 -11.78 -15.53 8.22
CA LEU A 13 -11.48 -16.28 9.43
C LEU A 13 -10.39 -17.32 9.15
N ASP A 14 -9.54 -17.57 10.15
CA ASP A 14 -8.54 -18.63 10.06
C ASP A 14 -9.16 -20.05 10.18
N ASP A 15 -8.31 -21.08 10.15
CA ASP A 15 -8.71 -22.49 10.28
C ASP A 15 -9.39 -22.82 11.63
N ARG A 16 -9.34 -21.89 12.60
CA ARG A 16 -9.92 -21.99 13.93
C ARG A 16 -11.18 -21.15 14.11
N ASN A 17 -11.65 -20.48 13.05
CA ASN A 17 -12.72 -19.48 13.08
C ASN A 17 -12.39 -18.23 13.91
N ASP A 18 -11.11 -17.91 14.10
CA ASP A 18 -10.67 -16.68 14.74
C ASP A 18 -10.34 -15.60 13.70
N MET A 19 -10.35 -14.33 14.12
CA MET A 19 -9.88 -13.22 13.27
C MET A 19 -8.34 -13.20 13.25
N PRO A 20 -7.70 -13.46 12.10
CA PRO A 20 -6.25 -13.41 11.98
C PRO A 20 -5.73 -11.99 12.21
N LEU A 21 -4.57 -11.89 12.85
CA LEU A 21 -3.94 -10.61 13.16
C LEU A 21 -2.60 -10.49 12.43
N VAL A 22 -2.39 -9.39 11.71
CA VAL A 22 -1.09 -9.02 11.16
C VAL A 22 -0.30 -8.15 12.13
N ARG A 23 1.02 -8.35 12.16
CA ARG A 23 1.94 -7.64 13.06
C ARG A 23 3.24 -7.27 12.35
N GLY A 24 3.94 -6.28 12.90
CA GLY A 24 5.23 -5.81 12.38
C GLY A 24 5.12 -5.36 10.93
N ARG A 25 6.05 -5.84 10.09
CA ARG A 25 6.14 -5.48 8.66
C ARG A 25 4.84 -5.73 7.89
N ALA A 26 4.19 -6.88 8.07
CA ALA A 26 2.96 -7.20 7.35
C ALA A 26 1.80 -6.26 7.71
N ALA A 27 1.71 -5.85 8.98
CA ALA A 27 0.71 -4.85 9.40
C ALA A 27 0.98 -3.47 8.80
N PHE A 28 2.24 -3.10 8.68
CA PHE A 28 2.64 -1.86 8.00
C PHE A 28 2.31 -1.90 6.51
N GLU A 29 2.66 -2.98 5.81
CA GLU A 29 2.38 -3.15 4.38
C GLU A 29 0.87 -3.11 4.10
N GLN A 30 0.07 -3.77 4.95
CA GLN A 30 -1.39 -3.71 4.86
C GLN A 30 -1.92 -2.28 5.10
N LEU A 31 -1.43 -1.57 6.12
CA LEU A 31 -1.84 -0.19 6.38
C LEU A 31 -1.48 0.72 5.21
N LEU A 32 -0.24 0.64 4.72
CA LEU A 32 0.20 1.42 3.57
C LEU A 32 -0.72 1.18 2.37
N SER A 33 -0.97 -0.09 2.04
CA SER A 33 -1.88 -0.49 0.98
C SER A 33 -3.28 0.09 1.15
N ASN A 34 -3.90 -0.10 2.31
CA ASN A 34 -5.24 0.42 2.61
C ASN A 34 -5.34 1.93 2.41
N TRP A 35 -4.38 2.68 2.96
CA TRP A 35 -4.40 4.14 2.89
C TRP A 35 -4.13 4.65 1.47
N THR A 36 -3.13 4.09 0.77
CA THR A 36 -2.82 4.50 -0.61
C THR A 36 -3.97 4.15 -1.57
N THR A 37 -4.59 2.98 -1.41
CA THR A 37 -5.74 2.57 -2.23
C THR A 37 -6.92 3.53 -2.04
N LYS A 38 -7.24 3.85 -0.79
CA LYS A 38 -8.28 4.84 -0.48
C LYS A 38 -7.98 6.19 -1.14
N TYR A 39 -6.74 6.67 -1.02
CA TYR A 39 -6.36 7.96 -1.60
C TYR A 39 -6.41 7.95 -3.13
N TYR A 40 -5.94 6.87 -3.78
CA TYR A 40 -6.04 6.72 -5.22
C TYR A 40 -7.48 6.84 -5.71
N ILE A 41 -8.41 6.12 -5.07
CA ILE A 41 -9.85 6.16 -5.40
C ILE A 41 -10.42 7.58 -5.20
N GLU A 42 -9.93 8.36 -4.23
CA GLU A 42 -10.39 9.74 -4.01
C GLU A 42 -9.90 10.74 -5.06
N ILE A 43 -8.73 10.51 -5.66
CA ILE A 43 -8.09 11.43 -6.62
C ILE A 43 -8.26 11.01 -8.08
N VAL A 44 -8.52 9.73 -8.35
CA VAL A 44 -8.74 9.19 -9.70
C VAL A 44 -9.96 9.88 -10.34
N GLY A 45 -9.84 10.21 -11.63
CA GLY A 45 -10.84 11.00 -12.36
C GLY A 45 -10.90 12.50 -12.00
N ARG A 46 -10.25 12.96 -10.92
CA ARG A 46 -10.17 14.37 -10.52
C ARG A 46 -8.83 15.03 -10.83
N THR A 47 -7.81 14.23 -11.12
CA THR A 47 -6.43 14.67 -11.34
C THR A 47 -5.90 14.15 -12.67
N ASN A 48 -5.03 14.93 -13.33
CA ASN A 48 -4.33 14.48 -14.54
C ASN A 48 -3.38 13.31 -14.22
N ARG A 49 -3.23 12.37 -15.16
CA ARG A 49 -2.43 11.14 -15.04
C ARG A 49 -1.00 11.39 -14.57
N ASP A 50 -0.35 12.42 -15.11
CA ASP A 50 1.03 12.78 -14.76
C ASP A 50 1.16 13.25 -13.30
N ASN A 51 0.13 13.92 -12.78
CA ASN A 51 0.11 14.43 -11.41
C ASN A 51 -0.28 13.35 -10.40
N VAL A 52 -1.02 12.32 -10.82
CA VAL A 52 -1.44 11.20 -9.95
C VAL A 52 -0.21 10.50 -9.36
N LEU A 53 0.82 10.19 -10.17
CA LEU A 53 2.04 9.54 -9.66
C LEU A 53 2.73 10.37 -8.58
N SER A 54 2.92 11.67 -8.84
CA SER A 54 3.57 12.57 -7.87
C SER A 54 2.77 12.71 -6.58
N LEU A 55 1.44 12.76 -6.67
CA LEU A 55 0.57 12.82 -5.49
C LEU A 55 0.58 11.52 -4.70
N MET A 56 0.53 10.38 -5.39
CA MET A 56 0.58 9.05 -4.78
C MET A 56 1.91 8.81 -4.09
N GLU A 57 3.02 9.17 -4.73
CA GLU A 57 4.36 9.05 -4.13
C GLU A 57 4.50 9.96 -2.91
N LEU A 58 4.04 11.22 -2.99
CA LEU A 58 4.05 12.14 -1.84
C LEU A 58 3.20 11.59 -0.68
N TYR A 59 2.02 11.08 -0.99
CA TYR A 59 1.10 10.55 0.01
C TYR A 59 1.62 9.27 0.66
N ALA A 60 2.18 8.34 -0.12
CA ALA A 60 2.77 7.11 0.38
C ALA A 60 3.97 7.39 1.29
N ASN A 61 4.85 8.33 0.92
CA ASN A 61 5.96 8.75 1.78
C ASN A 61 5.46 9.40 3.08
N ARG A 62 4.40 10.22 3.01
CA ARG A 62 3.78 10.78 4.22
C ARG A 62 3.25 9.71 5.16
N ILE A 63 2.61 8.66 4.63
CA ILE A 63 2.12 7.53 5.44
C ILE A 63 3.31 6.82 6.12
N VAL A 64 4.39 6.60 5.38
CA VAL A 64 5.61 5.98 5.92
C VAL A 64 6.16 6.81 7.08
N ASP A 65 6.26 8.14 6.90
CA ASP A 65 6.73 9.07 7.93
C ASP A 65 5.80 9.12 9.16
N GLU A 66 4.47 9.08 8.95
CA GLU A 66 3.49 9.13 10.03
C GLU A 66 3.43 7.82 10.85
N ILE A 67 3.75 6.67 10.22
CA ILE A 67 3.62 5.38 10.89
C ILE A 67 4.82 5.05 11.80
N ASP A 68 5.97 5.75 11.68
CA ASP A 68 7.18 5.83 12.58
C ASP A 68 7.78 4.51 13.14
N ASP A 69 7.14 3.36 12.93
CA ASP A 69 7.42 2.09 13.62
C ASP A 69 8.21 1.13 12.72
N VAL A 70 8.55 1.56 11.51
CA VAL A 70 9.34 0.80 10.56
C VAL A 70 10.52 1.64 10.13
N GLY A 71 11.48 1.86 11.03
CA GLY A 71 12.82 2.42 10.76
C GLY A 71 13.68 1.56 9.79
N ARG A 72 13.02 0.96 8.81
CA ARG A 72 13.50 0.04 7.79
C ARG A 72 13.02 0.45 6.41
N VAL A 73 12.09 1.39 6.22
CA VAL A 73 11.74 1.85 4.86
C VAL A 73 12.78 2.85 4.38
N SER A 74 13.34 2.60 3.20
CA SER A 74 14.30 3.48 2.53
C SER A 74 13.60 4.43 1.56
N GLN A 75 12.62 3.92 0.82
CA GLN A 75 11.90 4.65 -0.22
C GLN A 75 10.59 3.94 -0.53
N VAL A 76 9.56 4.69 -0.93
CA VAL A 76 8.41 4.16 -1.67
C VAL A 76 8.44 4.72 -3.09
N ALA A 77 8.34 3.85 -4.08
CA ALA A 77 8.22 4.20 -5.49
C ALA A 77 6.80 3.89 -5.98
N VAL A 78 6.27 4.72 -6.86
CA VAL A 78 4.95 4.54 -7.48
C VAL A 78 5.09 4.66 -8.99
N ALA A 79 4.57 3.69 -9.72
CA ALA A 79 4.57 3.67 -11.18
C ALA A 79 3.22 3.17 -11.71
N PHE A 80 2.92 3.42 -12.98
CA PHE A 80 1.86 2.67 -13.66
C PHE A 80 2.37 1.26 -13.96
N SER A 81 1.50 0.26 -13.81
CA SER A 81 1.80 -1.11 -14.21
C SER A 81 2.03 -1.17 -15.72
N ASP A 82 3.10 -1.88 -16.11
CA ASP A 82 3.39 -2.18 -17.51
C ASP A 82 2.51 -3.34 -18.04
N GLU A 83 1.91 -4.12 -17.12
CA GLU A 83 1.10 -5.29 -17.43
C GLU A 83 -0.40 -4.95 -17.48
N GLU A 84 -0.88 -4.16 -16.51
CA GLU A 84 -2.30 -3.87 -16.34
C GLU A 84 -2.63 -2.38 -16.60
N PRO A 85 -3.55 -2.06 -17.53
CA PRO A 85 -3.88 -0.70 -17.86
C PRO A 85 -4.67 -0.01 -16.74
N ASN A 86 -4.26 1.22 -16.41
CA ASN A 86 -4.85 2.04 -15.33
C ASN A 86 -4.63 1.49 -13.91
N THR A 87 -3.67 0.58 -13.77
CA THR A 87 -3.19 0.07 -12.48
C THR A 87 -1.94 0.83 -12.06
N LEU A 88 -1.85 1.15 -10.78
CA LEU A 88 -0.63 1.66 -10.15
C LEU A 88 0.06 0.54 -9.39
N GLU A 89 1.36 0.40 -9.57
CA GLU A 89 2.21 -0.40 -8.71
C GLU A 89 2.85 0.50 -7.66
N VAL A 90 2.70 0.14 -6.39
CA VAL A 90 3.36 0.80 -5.26
C VAL A 90 4.40 -0.15 -4.70
N THR A 91 5.68 0.24 -4.80
CA THR A 91 6.81 -0.56 -4.33
C THR A 91 7.47 0.07 -3.11
N THR A 92 7.46 -0.64 -1.99
CA THR A 92 8.21 -0.28 -0.78
C THR A 92 9.58 -0.92 -0.80
N ILE A 93 10.63 -0.10 -0.72
CA ILE A 93 12.03 -0.51 -0.65
C ILE A 93 12.52 -0.35 0.78
N TYR A 94 13.07 -1.42 1.36
CA TYR A 94 13.58 -1.42 2.72
C TYR A 94 15.11 -1.25 2.77
N LEU A 95 15.64 -0.77 3.90
CA LEU A 95 17.09 -0.56 4.16
C LEU A 95 17.93 -1.83 4.00
N ASN A 96 17.34 -3.01 4.19
CA ASN A 96 17.99 -4.31 3.96
C ASN A 96 17.87 -4.80 2.51
N SER A 97 17.50 -3.92 1.59
CA SER A 97 17.23 -4.21 0.17
C SER A 97 16.07 -5.17 -0.08
N ALA A 98 15.29 -5.54 0.94
CA ALA A 98 14.02 -6.22 0.69
C ALA A 98 13.04 -5.26 -0.01
N GLN A 99 12.14 -5.84 -0.78
CA GLN A 99 11.08 -5.10 -1.46
C GLN A 99 9.73 -5.76 -1.16
N SER A 100 8.67 -4.97 -1.28
CA SER A 100 7.29 -5.43 -1.33
C SER A 100 6.55 -4.51 -2.27
N SER A 101 5.76 -5.08 -3.18
CA SER A 101 4.86 -4.32 -4.03
C SER A 101 3.43 -4.82 -3.89
N PHE A 102 2.50 -3.92 -4.19
CA PHE A 102 1.09 -4.22 -4.35
C PHE A 102 0.53 -3.32 -5.46
N GLU A 103 -0.55 -3.76 -6.07
CA GLU A 103 -1.21 -3.07 -7.17
C GLU A 103 -2.50 -2.40 -6.71
N ILE A 104 -2.80 -1.25 -7.31
CA ILE A 104 -4.04 -0.49 -7.08
C ILE A 104 -4.72 -0.29 -8.44
N SER A 105 -5.91 -0.83 -8.59
CA SER A 105 -6.73 -0.73 -9.81
C SER A 105 -8.05 0.00 -9.54
N GLU A 106 -8.62 0.60 -10.59
CA GLU A 106 -10.00 1.16 -10.59
C GLU A 106 -11.06 0.09 -10.87
#